data_AF-A0A8D7ASY6-F1
#
_entry.id   AF-A0A8D7ASY6-F1
#
_cell.length_a   1.000
_cell.length_b   1.000
_cell.length_c   1.000
_cell.angle_alpha   90.00
_cell.angle_beta   90.00
_cell.angle_gamma   90.00
#
_symmetry.space_group_name_H-M   'P 1'
#
loop_
_entity.id
_entity.type
_entity.pdbx_description
1 polymer ?
#
loop_
_entity_poly.entity_id
_entity_poly.type
_entity_poly.pdbx_seq_one_letter_code
_entity_poly.pdbx_strand_id
1 'polypeptide(L)'
;MPPMQSPHLPLLHRRLLRPIVTTMESTKEEADVEDDQAAAADLSYPPVFLESRGAGRLPASLCTSAPVIDVPVLDLHRLDPVGLRGACRDWGLFRLVHHGIPPPLSAALQAQARDLLSLPFDAKRARFSSPGLAYFWGTPALTLHVKDLNWLEGLHIPLGRLSSSSSAAEFDGLETFWSLVDEYKQHMARIARTLFEALAADLKLDAWVSASYLNEHDGTFRIYRYPKCARADDYFAMEAHTDSSVLSVVNQDDVGGLQVLRGGGWFCVEPIADTLIVNLGDIMQASISFSESAISDDEYKSVEHRVTVNRSKERISLCYFGFPMEDGVITSSRYREFTYREFKEQVQEDIKLSGAKVGLGRFKINNES
;
A
#
# COMPACT_ATOMS: atom_id res chain seq x y z
N MET A 1 48.60 -73.95 43.21
CA MET A 1 47.15 -73.62 43.23
C MET A 1 46.58 -73.80 41.83
N PRO A 2 45.93 -74.92 41.52
CA PRO A 2 45.00 -75.09 40.39
C PRO A 2 43.53 -74.90 40.88
N PRO A 3 42.43 -75.05 40.10
CA PRO A 3 42.31 -75.62 38.74
C PRO A 3 41.30 -74.94 37.74
N MET A 4 41.40 -75.39 36.48
CA MET A 4 40.38 -75.74 35.46
C MET A 4 38.88 -75.37 35.64
N GLN A 5 38.19 -74.99 34.55
CA GLN A 5 37.30 -75.86 33.72
C GLN A 5 36.49 -75.05 32.67
N SER A 6 36.04 -75.77 31.63
CA SER A 6 35.57 -75.33 30.30
C SER A 6 34.02 -75.36 30.14
N PRO A 7 33.44 -75.51 28.91
CA PRO A 7 32.54 -74.57 28.21
C PRO A 7 31.04 -74.96 28.24
N HIS A 8 30.10 -74.10 27.84
CA HIS A 8 28.77 -74.52 27.35
C HIS A 8 28.03 -73.44 26.52
N LEU A 9 27.63 -73.80 25.29
CA LEU A 9 26.46 -73.26 24.56
C LEU A 9 25.17 -73.87 25.16
N PRO A 10 24.01 -73.19 25.11
CA PRO A 10 22.97 -73.65 24.16
C PRO A 10 21.94 -72.61 23.64
N LEU A 11 21.47 -72.90 22.41
CA LEU A 11 20.08 -72.94 21.89
C LEU A 11 19.15 -71.71 21.91
N LEU A 12 18.89 -71.21 20.68
CA LEU A 12 17.59 -71.04 20.01
C LEU A 12 16.34 -70.71 20.85
N HIS A 13 15.82 -69.49 20.67
CA HIS A 13 14.38 -69.25 20.64
C HIS A 13 13.95 -68.66 19.28
N ARG A 14 13.24 -69.49 18.50
CA ARG A 14 12.34 -69.07 17.42
C ARG A 14 11.19 -68.25 18.00
N ARG A 15 10.86 -67.11 17.37
CA ARG A 15 9.48 -66.56 17.22
C ARG A 15 9.54 -65.46 16.15
N LEU A 16 9.19 -65.81 14.91
CA LEU A 16 7.93 -65.51 14.24
C LEU A 16 7.83 -64.07 13.73
N LEU A 17 8.13 -63.92 12.44
CA LEU A 17 7.72 -62.81 11.57
C LEU A 17 6.19 -62.70 11.52
N ARG A 18 5.66 -61.49 11.68
CA ARG A 18 4.39 -60.97 11.10
C ARG A 18 4.16 -59.50 11.51
N PRO A 19 3.36 -58.73 10.76
CA PRO A 19 3.80 -57.76 9.77
C PRO A 19 3.76 -56.31 10.29
N ILE A 20 4.59 -55.46 9.69
CA ILE A 20 4.45 -54.00 9.78
C ILE A 20 3.19 -53.64 9.00
N VAL A 21 2.13 -53.28 9.71
CA VAL A 21 0.97 -52.58 9.14
C VAL A 21 1.32 -51.10 9.17
N THR A 22 1.47 -50.53 7.98
CA THR A 22 1.55 -49.10 7.75
C THR A 22 0.22 -48.47 8.17
N THR A 23 0.20 -47.67 9.23
CA THR A 23 -0.92 -46.78 9.54
C THR A 23 -0.48 -45.33 9.36
N MET A 24 -0.88 -44.80 8.21
CA MET A 24 -1.38 -43.46 7.93
C MET A 24 -0.56 -42.24 8.39
N GLU A 25 0.08 -41.61 7.40
CA GLU A 25 0.14 -40.16 7.29
C GLU A 25 -1.30 -39.61 7.30
N SER A 26 -1.64 -38.83 8.33
CA SER A 26 -2.90 -38.09 8.44
C SER A 26 -2.71 -36.98 9.48
N THR A 27 -1.80 -36.04 9.22
CA THR A 27 -1.66 -34.83 10.07
C THR A 27 -1.28 -33.56 9.32
N LYS A 28 -1.26 -33.58 7.97
CA LYS A 28 -1.00 -32.39 7.15
C LYS A 28 -2.23 -31.87 6.41
N GLU A 29 -3.13 -32.73 5.96
CA GLU A 29 -4.38 -32.30 5.30
C GLU A 29 -5.42 -31.76 6.29
N GLU A 30 -5.50 -32.25 7.53
CA GLU A 30 -6.50 -31.77 8.50
C GLU A 30 -6.21 -30.35 8.99
N ALA A 31 -4.93 -29.96 9.10
CA ALA A 31 -4.55 -28.60 9.54
C ALA A 31 -4.83 -27.53 8.47
N ASP A 32 -4.63 -27.87 7.20
CA ASP A 32 -4.96 -26.95 6.08
C ASP A 32 -6.48 -26.86 5.85
N VAL A 33 -7.24 -27.93 6.15
CA VAL A 33 -8.72 -27.93 6.03
C VAL A 33 -9.42 -27.19 7.17
N GLU A 34 -8.86 -27.15 8.39
CA GLU A 34 -9.41 -26.38 9.51
C GLU A 34 -9.20 -24.86 9.34
N ASP A 35 -8.05 -24.40 8.83
CA ASP A 35 -7.79 -22.97 8.58
C ASP A 35 -8.62 -22.44 7.37
N ASP A 36 -8.87 -23.30 6.37
CA ASP A 36 -9.77 -23.00 5.24
C ASP A 36 -11.25 -22.92 5.64
N GLN A 37 -11.70 -23.63 6.69
CA GLN A 37 -13.06 -23.51 7.22
C GLN A 37 -13.26 -22.26 8.10
N ALA A 38 -12.21 -21.78 8.79
CA ALA A 38 -12.27 -20.57 9.60
C ALA A 38 -12.36 -19.29 8.73
N ALA A 39 -11.71 -19.27 7.56
CA ALA A 39 -11.83 -18.17 6.60
C ALA A 39 -13.25 -18.06 6.01
N ALA A 40 -14.01 -19.16 5.96
CA ALA A 40 -15.38 -19.20 5.45
C ALA A 40 -16.44 -18.61 6.41
N ALA A 41 -16.05 -18.11 7.59
CA ALA A 41 -16.95 -17.55 8.60
C ALA A 41 -16.65 -16.09 9.00
N ASP A 42 -15.59 -15.47 8.47
CA ASP A 42 -15.30 -14.07 8.77
C ASP A 42 -16.23 -13.14 7.97
N LEU A 43 -17.30 -12.68 8.63
CA LEU A 43 -18.30 -11.80 8.05
C LEU A 43 -17.76 -10.41 7.69
N SER A 44 -16.51 -10.08 8.04
CA SER A 44 -15.88 -8.83 7.62
C SER A 44 -15.55 -8.80 6.12
N TYR A 45 -15.50 -9.96 5.46
CA TYR A 45 -15.24 -10.07 4.01
C TYR A 45 -16.53 -9.97 3.18
N PRO A 46 -16.45 -9.53 1.92
CA PRO A 46 -17.62 -9.50 1.04
C PRO A 46 -18.13 -10.93 0.74
N PRO A 47 -19.47 -11.14 0.70
CA PRO A 47 -20.05 -12.47 0.51
C PRO A 47 -19.62 -13.21 -0.76
N VAL A 48 -19.35 -12.48 -1.86
CA VAL A 48 -18.93 -13.07 -3.14
C VAL A 48 -17.62 -13.87 -3.05
N PHE A 49 -16.80 -13.61 -2.02
CA PHE A 49 -15.54 -14.34 -1.79
C PHE A 49 -15.70 -15.56 -0.89
N LEU A 50 -16.82 -15.71 -0.17
CA LEU A 50 -17.14 -16.92 0.59
C LEU A 50 -17.55 -18.08 -0.33
N GLU A 51 -17.99 -17.77 -1.56
CA GLU A 51 -18.55 -18.75 -2.50
C GLU A 51 -17.60 -19.16 -3.64
N SER A 52 -16.50 -18.42 -3.87
CA SER A 52 -15.61 -18.62 -5.03
C SER A 52 -14.56 -19.72 -4.80
N ARG A 53 -15.00 -20.99 -4.79
CA ARG A 53 -14.12 -22.16 -5.00
C ARG A 53 -13.90 -22.42 -6.49
N GLY A 54 -12.87 -21.80 -7.06
CA GLY A 54 -12.24 -22.30 -8.30
C GLY A 54 -12.28 -21.34 -9.50
N ALA A 55 -11.16 -20.67 -9.72
CA ALA A 55 -10.63 -20.41 -11.05
C ALA A 55 -9.11 -20.28 -10.90
N GLY A 56 -8.36 -21.07 -11.68
CA GLY A 56 -6.90 -20.96 -11.72
C GLY A 56 -6.49 -19.61 -12.30
N ARG A 57 -5.55 -18.93 -11.65
CA ARG A 57 -4.91 -17.71 -12.15
C ARG A 57 -3.40 -17.81 -11.96
N LEU A 58 -2.69 -16.93 -12.66
CA LEU A 58 -1.23 -16.89 -12.70
C LEU A 58 -0.67 -16.55 -11.31
N PRO A 59 0.43 -17.17 -10.88
CA PRO A 59 0.98 -16.99 -9.55
C PRO A 59 1.54 -15.57 -9.35
N ALA A 60 0.94 -14.82 -8.44
CA ALA A 60 1.48 -13.64 -7.79
C ALA A 60 2.74 -14.01 -7.01
N SER A 61 3.82 -13.28 -7.26
CA SER A 61 5.10 -13.46 -6.57
C SER A 61 5.03 -12.81 -5.19
N LEU A 62 5.23 -13.64 -4.17
CA LEU A 62 5.28 -13.27 -2.75
C LEU A 62 6.35 -12.20 -2.50
N CYS A 63 6.15 -11.38 -1.47
CA CYS A 63 7.26 -10.60 -0.93
C CYS A 63 8.38 -11.50 -0.39
N THR A 64 8.08 -12.71 0.09
CA THR A 64 9.10 -13.69 0.50
C THR A 64 9.90 -14.31 -0.65
N SER A 65 9.53 -14.06 -1.92
CA SER A 65 10.24 -14.59 -3.11
C SER A 65 11.02 -13.53 -3.89
N ALA A 66 10.68 -12.25 -3.70
CA ALA A 66 11.39 -11.15 -4.32
C ALA A 66 12.62 -10.77 -3.48
N PRO A 67 13.73 -10.35 -4.10
CA PRO A 67 14.86 -9.79 -3.36
C PRO A 67 14.44 -8.55 -2.56
N VAL A 68 14.99 -8.40 -1.36
CA VAL A 68 14.83 -7.18 -0.54
C VAL A 68 15.73 -6.08 -1.09
N ILE A 69 15.25 -4.85 -1.07
CA ILE A 69 16.03 -3.66 -1.43
C ILE A 69 15.99 -2.61 -0.32
N ASP A 70 17.17 -2.06 -0.03
CA ASP A 70 17.29 -0.87 0.81
C ASP A 70 16.95 0.37 -0.01
N VAL A 71 15.94 1.09 0.44
CA VAL A 71 15.57 2.39 -0.13
C VAL A 71 16.28 3.51 0.64
N PRO A 72 16.54 4.67 0.00
CA PRO A 72 17.20 5.79 0.66
C PRO A 72 16.47 6.21 1.94
N VAL A 73 17.22 6.66 2.94
CA VAL A 73 16.67 7.17 4.21
C VAL A 73 17.01 8.65 4.33
N LEU A 74 15.98 9.47 4.55
CA LEU A 74 16.10 10.91 4.77
C LEU A 74 15.61 11.28 6.17
N ASP A 75 16.29 12.23 6.81
CA ASP A 75 15.92 12.77 8.11
C ASP A 75 15.14 14.08 7.92
N LEU A 76 13.89 14.13 8.39
CA LEU A 76 13.07 15.34 8.22
C LEU A 76 13.61 16.54 9.01
N HIS A 77 14.20 16.32 10.19
CA HIS A 77 14.77 17.38 11.01
C HIS A 77 16.05 17.96 10.40
N ARG A 78 16.75 17.16 9.58
CA ARG A 78 18.02 17.53 8.94
C ARG A 78 17.96 17.24 7.45
N LEU A 79 16.89 17.71 6.81
CA LEU A 79 16.63 17.42 5.40
C LEU A 79 17.74 18.00 4.53
N ASP A 80 18.58 17.13 4.00
CA ASP A 80 19.66 17.48 3.07
C ASP A 80 19.09 17.64 1.64
N PRO A 81 19.16 18.83 1.03
CA PRO A 81 18.65 19.04 -0.32
C PRO A 81 19.32 18.14 -1.37
N VAL A 82 20.61 17.82 -1.21
CA VAL A 82 21.34 16.97 -2.16
C VAL A 82 20.85 15.53 -2.07
N GLY A 83 20.75 15.00 -0.84
CA GLY A 83 20.17 13.69 -0.57
C GLY A 83 18.72 13.58 -1.03
N LEU A 84 17.90 14.61 -0.82
CA LEU A 84 16.51 14.66 -1.28
C LEU A 84 16.42 14.60 -2.81
N ARG A 85 17.16 15.46 -3.53
CA ARG A 85 17.21 15.43 -4.99
C ARG A 85 17.64 14.05 -5.51
N GLY A 86 18.69 13.46 -4.91
CA GLY A 86 19.16 12.13 -5.27
C GLY A 86 18.10 11.05 -5.06
N ALA A 87 17.41 11.05 -3.93
CA ALA A 87 16.32 10.11 -3.66
C ALA A 87 15.16 10.28 -4.65
N CYS A 88 14.73 11.50 -4.94
CA CYS A 88 13.64 11.79 -5.86
C CYS A 88 13.97 11.44 -7.32
N ARG A 89 15.18 11.77 -7.77
CA ARG A 89 15.63 11.50 -9.15
C ARG A 89 15.97 10.03 -9.38
N ASP A 90 16.70 9.44 -8.44
CA ASP A 90 17.22 8.11 -8.66
C ASP A 90 16.19 7.08 -8.27
N TRP A 91 15.37 7.30 -7.23
CA TRP A 91 14.42 6.30 -6.71
C TRP A 91 12.95 6.66 -6.90
N GLY A 92 12.57 7.93 -6.70
CA GLY A 92 11.16 8.32 -6.63
C GLY A 92 10.44 7.86 -5.36
N LEU A 93 11.17 7.19 -4.46
CA LEU A 93 10.69 6.61 -3.21
C LEU A 93 11.82 6.63 -2.19
N PHE A 94 11.50 7.02 -0.96
CA PHE A 94 12.45 6.98 0.17
C PHE A 94 11.75 6.77 1.50
N ARG A 95 12.52 6.36 2.50
CA ARG A 95 12.11 6.36 3.91
C ARG A 95 12.37 7.71 4.55
N LEU A 96 11.44 8.15 5.37
CA LEU A 96 11.57 9.34 6.19
C LEU A 96 11.64 8.94 7.66
N VAL A 97 12.67 9.43 8.36
CA VAL A 97 12.86 9.29 9.81
C VAL A 97 12.75 10.64 10.50
N HIS A 98 12.61 10.62 11.83
CA HIS A 98 12.43 11.83 12.64
C HIS A 98 11.31 12.73 12.10
N HIS A 99 10.23 12.12 11.61
CA HIS A 99 9.09 12.82 11.01
C HIS A 99 8.24 13.57 12.04
N GLY A 100 8.42 13.30 13.33
CA GLY A 100 7.73 13.98 14.43
C GLY A 100 6.25 13.59 14.55
N ILE A 101 5.88 12.39 14.13
CA ILE A 101 4.57 11.79 14.48
C ILE A 101 4.80 11.00 15.76
N PRO A 102 4.03 11.22 16.85
CA PRO A 102 4.15 10.39 18.03
C PRO A 102 3.83 8.91 17.70
N PRO A 103 4.73 7.95 17.98
CA PRO A 103 4.44 6.53 17.73
C PRO A 103 3.11 6.06 18.35
N PRO A 104 2.74 6.46 19.60
CA PRO A 104 1.44 6.09 20.17
C PRO A 104 0.24 6.57 19.37
N LEU A 105 0.31 7.74 18.71
CA LEU A 105 -0.78 8.27 17.88
C LEU A 105 -1.04 7.35 16.68
N SER A 106 0.03 7.00 15.95
CA SER A 106 -0.09 6.10 14.80
C SER A 106 -0.57 4.70 15.20
N ALA A 107 -0.08 4.16 16.32
CA ALA A 107 -0.49 2.85 16.84
C ALA A 107 -1.97 2.85 17.26
N ALA A 108 -2.43 3.90 17.95
CA ALA A 108 -3.83 4.03 18.36
C ALA A 108 -4.77 4.16 17.14
N LEU A 109 -4.38 4.94 16.13
CA LEU A 109 -5.16 5.09 14.91
C LEU A 109 -5.22 3.78 14.09
N GLN A 110 -4.10 3.06 13.97
CA GLN A 110 -4.09 1.74 13.34
C GLN A 110 -4.97 0.74 14.11
N ALA A 111 -4.95 0.73 15.44
CA ALA A 111 -5.80 -0.14 16.25
C ALA A 111 -7.29 0.17 16.05
N GLN A 112 -7.69 1.44 16.15
CA GLN A 112 -9.07 1.87 15.88
C GLN A 112 -9.51 1.50 14.45
N ALA A 113 -8.63 1.67 13.47
CA ALA A 113 -8.93 1.27 12.10
C ALA A 113 -9.15 -0.24 11.94
N ARG A 114 -8.35 -1.08 12.62
CA ARG A 114 -8.57 -2.55 12.64
C ARG A 114 -9.94 -2.88 13.21
N ASP A 115 -10.29 -2.28 14.34
CA ASP A 115 -11.59 -2.51 14.98
C ASP A 115 -12.76 -2.13 14.06
N LEU A 116 -12.70 -0.95 13.42
CA LEU A 116 -13.74 -0.50 12.48
C LEU A 116 -13.82 -1.38 11.22
N LEU A 117 -12.68 -1.82 10.69
CA LEU A 117 -12.62 -2.67 9.50
C LEU A 117 -12.89 -4.16 9.79
N SER A 118 -12.90 -4.55 11.07
CA SER A 118 -13.33 -5.89 11.53
C SER A 118 -14.85 -6.05 11.57
N LEU A 119 -15.61 -4.95 11.48
CA LEU A 119 -17.08 -5.01 11.43
C LEU A 119 -17.55 -5.83 10.22
N PRO A 120 -18.75 -6.45 10.28
CA PRO A 120 -19.31 -7.18 9.14
C PRO A 120 -19.37 -6.31 7.88
N PHE A 121 -19.12 -6.91 6.71
CA PHE A 121 -19.03 -6.22 5.43
C PHE A 121 -20.22 -5.29 5.16
N ASP A 122 -21.45 -5.79 5.37
CA ASP A 122 -22.67 -5.00 5.17
C ASP A 122 -22.79 -3.86 6.17
N ALA A 123 -22.33 -4.06 7.41
CA ALA A 123 -22.33 -3.03 8.44
C ALA A 123 -21.33 -1.91 8.10
N LYS A 124 -20.13 -2.24 7.62
CA LYS A 124 -19.14 -1.25 7.15
C LYS A 124 -19.69 -0.42 6.00
N ARG A 125 -20.25 -1.09 4.99
CA ARG A 125 -20.83 -0.44 3.81
C ARG A 125 -22.00 0.48 4.15
N ALA A 126 -22.85 0.09 5.09
CA ALA A 126 -23.98 0.92 5.54
C ALA A 126 -23.54 2.07 6.44
N ARG A 127 -22.56 1.84 7.32
CA ARG A 127 -22.09 2.83 8.30
C ARG A 127 -21.20 3.90 7.68
N PHE A 128 -20.40 3.54 6.67
CA PHE A 128 -19.39 4.41 6.06
C PHE A 128 -19.72 4.67 4.59
N SER A 129 -20.88 5.24 4.31
CA SER A 129 -21.29 5.58 2.93
C SER A 129 -21.36 7.10 2.70
N SER A 130 -20.85 7.91 3.63
CA SER A 130 -20.96 9.36 3.55
C SER A 130 -19.78 9.96 2.78
N PRO A 131 -19.94 11.16 2.18
CA PRO A 131 -18.85 11.87 1.52
C PRO A 131 -17.68 12.22 2.46
N GLY A 132 -17.88 12.25 3.77
CA GLY A 132 -16.83 12.56 4.76
C GLY A 132 -16.02 11.33 5.20
N LEU A 133 -16.62 10.14 5.15
CA LEU A 133 -15.98 8.85 5.44
C LEU A 133 -16.67 7.76 4.63
N ALA A 134 -15.98 7.31 3.58
CA ALA A 134 -16.48 6.32 2.65
C ALA A 134 -15.68 5.03 2.73
N TYR A 135 -16.37 3.91 2.92
CA TYR A 135 -15.82 2.57 2.83
C TYR A 135 -15.79 2.09 1.37
N PHE A 136 -14.75 1.34 1.03
CA PHE A 136 -14.65 0.66 -0.25
C PHE A 136 -13.99 -0.72 -0.09
N TRP A 137 -14.30 -1.61 -1.03
CA TRP A 137 -13.59 -2.87 -1.25
C TRP A 137 -12.96 -2.87 -2.64
N GLY A 138 -11.73 -3.38 -2.74
CA GLY A 138 -10.97 -3.45 -3.99
C GLY A 138 -10.60 -2.07 -4.53
N THR A 139 -10.62 -1.93 -5.86
CA THR A 139 -10.24 -0.69 -6.53
C THR A 139 -11.36 0.34 -6.44
N PRO A 140 -11.19 1.49 -5.73
CA PRO A 140 -12.26 2.47 -5.53
C PRO A 140 -12.89 3.00 -6.83
N ALA A 141 -12.14 3.00 -7.94
CA ALA A 141 -12.57 3.50 -9.24
C ALA A 141 -13.40 2.51 -10.07
N LEU A 142 -13.51 1.23 -9.68
CA LEU A 142 -13.94 0.13 -10.54
C LEU A 142 -15.04 -0.75 -9.94
N THR A 143 -15.98 -0.17 -9.20
CA THR A 143 -17.07 -0.91 -8.53
C THR A 143 -18.02 -1.69 -9.45
N LEU A 144 -17.84 -1.69 -10.79
CA LEU A 144 -18.79 -2.33 -11.70
C LEU A 144 -18.25 -3.35 -12.72
N HIS A 145 -16.97 -3.39 -13.14
CA HIS A 145 -16.60 -4.24 -14.28
C HIS A 145 -15.12 -4.70 -14.40
N VAL A 146 -14.50 -5.36 -13.41
CA VAL A 146 -13.20 -6.03 -13.66
C VAL A 146 -13.07 -7.40 -13.00
N LYS A 147 -12.42 -8.30 -13.73
CA LYS A 147 -12.09 -9.69 -13.41
C LYS A 147 -10.96 -9.84 -12.38
N ASP A 148 -10.33 -8.76 -11.92
CA ASP A 148 -9.13 -8.75 -11.08
C ASP A 148 -9.33 -7.74 -9.94
N LEU A 149 -9.83 -8.24 -8.80
CA LEU A 149 -10.10 -7.43 -7.62
C LEU A 149 -8.83 -7.36 -6.77
N ASN A 150 -8.31 -6.14 -6.60
CA ASN A 150 -7.32 -5.83 -5.56
C ASN A 150 -7.81 -6.38 -4.21
N TRP A 151 -7.00 -7.21 -3.56
CA TRP A 151 -7.32 -7.85 -2.27
C TRP A 151 -7.06 -6.88 -1.12
N LEU A 152 -7.87 -5.84 -1.06
CA LEU A 152 -7.83 -4.83 -0.03
C LEU A 152 -9.21 -4.24 0.21
N GLU A 153 -9.34 -3.59 1.34
CA GLU A 153 -10.45 -2.69 1.66
C GLU A 153 -9.90 -1.41 2.27
N GLY A 154 -10.75 -0.41 2.43
CA GLY A 154 -10.33 0.77 3.15
C GLY A 154 -11.41 1.78 3.46
N LEU A 155 -10.98 2.77 4.23
CA LEU A 155 -11.73 3.99 4.54
C LEU A 155 -11.08 5.15 3.79
N HIS A 156 -11.89 5.93 3.09
CA HIS A 156 -11.50 7.13 2.37
C HIS A 156 -12.04 8.36 3.08
N ILE A 157 -11.14 9.30 3.38
CA ILE A 157 -11.43 10.51 4.15
C ILE A 157 -10.87 11.71 3.38
N PRO A 158 -11.73 12.55 2.77
CA PRO A 158 -11.31 13.80 2.15
C PRO A 158 -10.88 14.83 3.20
N LEU A 159 -9.68 15.41 3.08
CA LEU A 159 -9.14 16.28 4.12
C LEU A 159 -9.83 17.64 4.20
N GLY A 160 -10.33 18.17 3.08
CA GLY A 160 -11.07 19.44 3.01
C GLY A 160 -12.41 19.42 3.73
N ARG A 161 -12.93 18.24 4.12
CA ARG A 161 -14.19 18.09 4.85
C ARG A 161 -14.02 17.93 6.36
N LEU A 162 -12.78 17.79 6.85
CA LEU A 162 -12.50 17.60 8.28
C LEU A 162 -12.40 18.91 9.06
N SER A 163 -12.60 20.07 8.43
CA SER A 163 -12.55 21.37 9.10
C SER A 163 -13.93 21.88 9.56
N SER A 164 -15.02 21.17 9.27
CA SER A 164 -16.32 21.46 9.88
C SER A 164 -16.55 20.55 11.07
N SER A 165 -17.06 21.12 12.17
CA SER A 165 -17.60 20.40 13.34
C SER A 165 -18.71 19.39 13.01
N SER A 166 -19.05 19.22 11.73
CA SER A 166 -20.09 18.37 11.19
C SER A 166 -19.65 16.91 11.02
N SER A 167 -18.35 16.61 10.88
CA SER A 167 -17.88 15.23 10.66
C SER A 167 -18.04 14.34 11.91
N ALA A 168 -17.76 14.86 13.10
CA ALA A 168 -17.97 14.11 14.35
C ALA A 168 -19.46 13.88 14.66
N ALA A 169 -20.33 14.82 14.30
CA ALA A 169 -21.78 14.71 14.50
C ALA A 169 -22.45 13.71 13.53
N GLU A 170 -21.82 13.45 12.37
CA GLU A 170 -22.33 12.52 11.36
C GLU A 170 -22.10 11.05 11.75
N PHE A 171 -21.13 10.77 12.65
CA PHE A 171 -20.73 9.42 13.03
C PHE A 171 -20.72 9.20 14.54
N ASP A 172 -21.91 8.97 15.10
CA ASP A 172 -22.10 8.63 16.52
C ASP A 172 -21.22 7.45 16.95
N GLY A 173 -20.45 7.63 18.03
CA GLY A 173 -19.52 6.64 18.56
C GLY A 173 -18.16 6.54 17.87
N LEU A 174 -17.79 7.51 17.01
CA LEU A 174 -16.45 7.61 16.39
C LEU A 174 -15.62 8.80 16.89
N GLU A 175 -15.97 9.40 18.03
CA GLU A 175 -15.34 10.63 18.54
C GLU A 175 -13.84 10.44 18.76
N THR A 176 -13.45 9.29 19.32
CA THR A 176 -12.03 8.95 19.54
C THR A 176 -11.30 8.75 18.22
N PHE A 177 -11.91 8.05 17.26
CA PHE A 177 -11.33 7.86 15.93
C PHE A 177 -11.10 9.19 15.22
N TRP A 178 -12.09 10.08 15.24
CA TRP A 178 -11.97 11.39 14.59
C TRP A 178 -10.95 12.30 15.27
N SER A 179 -10.85 12.28 16.61
CA SER A 179 -9.80 12.99 17.34
C SER A 179 -8.40 12.54 16.90
N LEU A 180 -8.19 11.21 16.76
CA LEU A 180 -6.93 10.65 16.29
C LEU A 180 -6.64 11.02 14.82
N VAL A 181 -7.64 10.94 13.94
CA VAL A 181 -7.51 11.35 12.54
C VAL A 181 -7.17 12.84 12.44
N ASP A 182 -7.81 13.68 13.26
CA ASP A 182 -7.62 15.12 13.25
C ASP A 182 -6.24 15.55 13.75
N GLU A 183 -5.68 14.86 14.73
CA GLU A 183 -4.29 15.06 15.14
C GLU A 183 -3.33 14.52 14.06
N TYR A 184 -3.53 13.29 13.60
CA TYR A 184 -2.65 12.63 12.64
C TYR A 184 -2.57 13.36 11.30
N LYS A 185 -3.70 13.88 10.79
CA LYS A 185 -3.74 14.65 9.54
C LYS A 185 -2.89 15.92 9.63
N GLN A 186 -2.80 16.57 10.80
CA GLN A 186 -1.99 17.78 10.97
C GLN A 186 -0.52 17.46 10.85
N HIS A 187 -0.07 16.34 11.42
CA HIS A 187 1.32 15.89 11.22
C HIS A 187 1.59 15.54 9.76
N MET A 188 0.68 14.82 9.09
CA MET A 188 0.84 14.47 7.67
C MET A 188 0.87 15.69 6.75
N ALA A 189 -0.02 16.65 6.97
CA ALA A 189 -0.05 17.93 6.27
C ALA A 189 1.28 18.69 6.43
N ARG A 190 1.79 18.81 7.67
CA ARG A 190 3.10 19.42 7.94
C ARG A 190 4.23 18.72 7.19
N ILE A 191 4.29 17.39 7.26
CA ILE A 191 5.33 16.60 6.59
C ILE A 191 5.27 16.81 5.08
N ALA A 192 4.08 16.69 4.47
CA ALA A 192 3.87 16.88 3.05
C ALA A 192 4.29 18.29 2.60
N ARG A 193 3.88 19.32 3.35
CA ARG A 193 4.27 20.72 3.10
C ARG A 193 5.77 20.93 3.13
N THR A 194 6.45 20.47 4.20
CA THR A 194 7.90 20.62 4.36
C THR A 194 8.66 19.93 3.22
N LEU A 195 8.28 18.71 2.85
CA LEU A 195 8.91 18.01 1.74
C LEU A 195 8.65 18.72 0.42
N PHE A 196 7.39 19.12 0.16
CA PHE A 196 7.03 19.81 -1.07
C PHE A 196 7.74 21.15 -1.24
N GLU A 197 7.88 21.96 -0.19
CA GLU A 197 8.64 23.22 -0.25
C GLU A 197 10.11 22.99 -0.60
N ALA A 198 10.73 21.94 -0.06
CA ALA A 198 12.10 21.57 -0.40
C ALA A 198 12.23 21.11 -1.86
N LEU A 199 11.29 20.30 -2.35
CA LEU A 199 11.23 19.87 -3.75
C LEU A 199 10.96 21.04 -4.71
N ALA A 200 10.03 21.92 -4.35
CA ALA A 200 9.70 23.11 -5.14
C ALA A 200 10.89 24.07 -5.22
N ALA A 201 11.64 24.26 -4.13
CA ALA A 201 12.86 25.04 -4.14
C ALA A 201 13.95 24.41 -5.02
N ASP A 202 14.13 23.09 -4.93
CA ASP A 202 15.11 22.33 -5.71
C ASP A 202 14.80 22.38 -7.22
N LEU A 203 13.53 22.29 -7.57
CA LEU A 203 13.02 22.45 -8.94
C LEU A 203 12.81 23.91 -9.35
N LYS A 204 13.06 24.89 -8.47
CA LYS A 204 12.82 26.31 -8.72
C LYS A 204 11.42 26.56 -9.29
N LEU A 205 10.40 25.96 -8.70
CA LEU A 205 9.01 26.19 -9.09
C LEU A 205 8.63 27.63 -8.73
N ASP A 206 7.87 28.28 -9.61
CA ASP A 206 7.28 29.59 -9.31
C ASP A 206 6.35 29.47 -8.08
N ALA A 207 6.36 30.48 -7.21
CA ALA A 207 5.61 30.44 -5.95
C ALA A 207 4.10 30.33 -6.16
N TRP A 208 3.54 30.96 -7.20
CA TRP A 208 2.12 30.88 -7.51
C TRP A 208 1.73 29.51 -8.07
N VAL A 209 2.57 28.94 -8.95
CA VAL A 209 2.37 27.58 -9.48
C VAL A 209 2.53 26.54 -8.36
N SER A 210 3.53 26.71 -7.50
CA SER A 210 3.77 25.85 -6.32
C SER A 210 2.55 25.78 -5.39
N ALA A 211 1.89 26.92 -5.14
CA ALA A 211 0.67 26.95 -4.32
C ALA A 211 -0.49 26.14 -4.91
N SER A 212 -0.52 25.95 -6.23
CA SER A 212 -1.55 25.16 -6.93
C SER A 212 -1.30 23.65 -6.89
N TYR A 213 -0.08 23.21 -6.60
CA TYR A 213 0.31 21.79 -6.71
C TYR A 213 0.11 21.02 -5.41
N LEU A 214 0.20 21.69 -4.27
CA LEU A 214 -0.12 21.08 -3.01
C LEU A 214 -1.01 22.03 -2.21
N ASN A 215 -2.26 21.63 -2.04
CA ASN A 215 -3.19 22.20 -1.07
C ASN A 215 -3.62 21.09 -0.12
N GLU A 216 -3.36 21.26 1.18
CA GLU A 216 -3.64 20.23 2.18
C GLU A 216 -5.15 19.94 2.30
N HIS A 217 -6.01 20.89 1.91
CA HIS A 217 -7.46 20.68 1.86
C HIS A 217 -7.92 19.80 0.70
N ASP A 218 -7.18 19.78 -0.41
CA ASP A 218 -7.48 18.94 -1.58
C ASP A 218 -6.87 17.53 -1.46
N GLY A 219 -6.07 17.32 -0.42
CA GLY A 219 -5.50 16.02 -0.09
C GLY A 219 -6.55 15.00 0.37
N THR A 220 -6.12 13.74 0.36
CA THR A 220 -6.92 12.62 0.83
C THR A 220 -6.15 11.83 1.85
N PHE A 221 -6.85 11.35 2.89
CA PHE A 221 -6.36 10.31 3.77
C PHE A 221 -7.09 9.00 3.49
N ARG A 222 -6.34 7.90 3.33
CA ARG A 222 -6.89 6.55 3.20
C ARG A 222 -6.29 5.63 4.24
N ILE A 223 -7.15 4.85 4.85
CA ILE A 223 -6.75 3.74 5.71
C ILE A 223 -7.04 2.47 4.95
N TYR A 224 -6.00 1.69 4.67
CA TYR A 224 -6.12 0.42 3.97
C TYR A 224 -5.98 -0.75 4.94
N ARG A 225 -6.86 -1.75 4.79
CA ARG A 225 -6.68 -3.08 5.35
C ARG A 225 -6.47 -4.06 4.21
N TYR A 226 -5.45 -4.90 4.37
CA TYR A 226 -5.15 -5.99 3.47
C TYR A 226 -5.37 -7.27 4.27
N PRO A 227 -6.54 -7.89 4.12
CA PRO A 227 -6.86 -9.07 4.91
C PRO A 227 -5.95 -10.25 4.55
N LYS A 228 -5.76 -11.18 5.48
CA LYS A 228 -5.02 -12.42 5.20
C LYS A 228 -5.71 -13.21 4.09
N CYS A 229 -4.94 -13.88 3.25
CA CYS A 229 -5.49 -14.73 2.18
C CYS A 229 -4.70 -16.03 2.06
N ALA A 230 -5.35 -17.18 2.30
CA ALA A 230 -4.75 -18.50 2.08
C ALA A 230 -4.23 -18.65 0.64
N ARG A 231 -4.93 -18.03 -0.31
CA ARG A 231 -4.62 -17.98 -1.74
C ARG A 231 -3.82 -16.72 -2.12
N ALA A 232 -2.89 -16.27 -1.28
CA ALA A 232 -2.09 -15.07 -1.53
C ALA A 232 -1.33 -15.09 -2.88
N ASP A 233 -1.10 -16.27 -3.44
CA ASP A 233 -0.47 -16.44 -4.76
C ASP A 233 -1.42 -16.15 -5.91
N ASP A 234 -2.72 -16.01 -5.71
CA ASP A 234 -3.67 -15.76 -6.79
C ASP A 234 -4.03 -14.27 -6.93
N TYR A 235 -3.62 -13.44 -5.96
CA TYR A 235 -4.08 -12.06 -5.83
C TYR A 235 -2.94 -11.11 -5.50
N PHE A 236 -3.03 -9.90 -6.06
CA PHE A 236 -2.35 -8.74 -5.49
C PHE A 236 -3.28 -8.03 -4.51
N ALA A 237 -2.71 -7.55 -3.43
CA ALA A 237 -3.41 -6.67 -2.51
C ALA A 237 -3.69 -5.34 -3.22
N MET A 238 -2.66 -4.83 -3.91
CA MET A 238 -2.76 -3.71 -4.83
C MET A 238 -1.88 -4.01 -6.04
N GLU A 239 -2.45 -3.98 -7.25
CA GLU A 239 -1.73 -4.19 -8.50
C GLU A 239 -0.66 -3.13 -8.75
N ALA A 240 0.20 -3.41 -9.73
CA ALA A 240 1.26 -2.50 -10.13
C ALA A 240 0.69 -1.20 -10.69
N HIS A 241 1.11 -0.07 -10.11
CA HIS A 241 0.65 1.25 -10.50
C HIS A 241 1.68 2.33 -10.11
N THR A 242 1.48 3.53 -10.65
CA THR A 242 2.06 4.76 -10.14
C THR A 242 0.98 5.62 -9.49
N ASP A 243 1.37 6.42 -8.49
CA ASP A 243 0.44 7.33 -7.83
C ASP A 243 0.12 8.53 -8.73
N SER A 244 -1.16 8.92 -8.80
CA SER A 244 -1.58 10.15 -9.49
C SER A 244 -1.35 11.43 -8.68
N SER A 245 -0.74 11.33 -7.50
CA SER A 245 -0.53 12.43 -6.56
C SER A 245 0.65 13.32 -6.97
N VAL A 246 0.87 14.39 -6.21
CA VAL A 246 2.19 15.04 -6.15
C VAL A 246 3.12 14.18 -5.30
N LEU A 247 2.69 13.85 -4.09
CA LEU A 247 3.40 12.95 -3.21
C LEU A 247 2.42 12.14 -2.37
N SER A 248 2.88 10.97 -1.93
CA SER A 248 2.17 10.10 -1.02
C SER A 248 3.05 9.83 0.20
N VAL A 249 2.47 9.89 1.40
CA VAL A 249 3.16 9.57 2.66
C VAL A 249 2.44 8.39 3.31
N VAL A 250 3.15 7.29 3.48
CA VAL A 250 2.62 6.01 3.91
C VAL A 250 3.25 5.59 5.21
N ASN A 251 2.42 5.39 6.23
CA ASN A 251 2.77 4.66 7.44
C ASN A 251 2.26 3.22 7.29
N GLN A 252 3.15 2.25 7.45
CA GLN A 252 2.82 0.83 7.36
C GLN A 252 3.14 0.12 8.68
N ASP A 253 2.44 -0.97 8.95
CA ASP A 253 2.75 -1.86 10.07
C ASP A 253 3.97 -2.76 9.79
N ASP A 254 4.19 -3.76 10.64
CA ASP A 254 5.32 -4.68 10.60
C ASP A 254 5.13 -5.86 9.64
N VAL A 255 4.02 -5.94 8.89
CA VAL A 255 3.72 -7.08 8.01
C VAL A 255 4.40 -6.97 6.65
N GLY A 256 4.66 -5.74 6.17
CA GLY A 256 5.35 -5.50 4.90
C GLY A 256 4.46 -5.72 3.68
N GLY A 257 5.02 -6.22 2.57
CA GLY A 257 4.28 -6.52 1.33
C GLY A 257 4.35 -5.44 0.26
N LEU A 258 4.88 -4.25 0.57
CA LEU A 258 5.20 -3.24 -0.44
C LEU A 258 6.34 -3.73 -1.34
N GLN A 259 6.11 -3.68 -2.65
CA GLN A 259 7.13 -3.96 -3.67
C GLN A 259 7.28 -2.78 -4.62
N VAL A 260 8.52 -2.53 -5.04
CA VAL A 260 8.89 -1.46 -5.97
C VAL A 260 9.57 -2.06 -7.21
N LEU A 261 9.25 -1.52 -8.39
CA LEU A 261 9.90 -1.93 -9.63
C LEU A 261 11.24 -1.19 -9.80
N ARG A 262 12.33 -1.94 -9.93
CA ARG A 262 13.68 -1.40 -10.08
C ARG A 262 14.49 -2.21 -11.08
N GLY A 263 15.07 -1.55 -12.08
CA GLY A 263 15.92 -2.23 -13.08
C GLY A 263 15.22 -3.39 -13.82
N GLY A 264 13.90 -3.30 -13.99
CA GLY A 264 13.07 -4.35 -14.61
C GLY A 264 12.67 -5.50 -13.67
N GLY A 265 13.08 -5.48 -12.40
CA GLY A 265 12.72 -6.48 -11.39
C GLY A 265 11.90 -5.89 -10.24
N TRP A 266 11.07 -6.72 -9.61
CA TRP A 266 10.31 -6.35 -8.41
C TRP A 266 11.13 -6.64 -7.15
N PHE A 267 11.21 -5.66 -6.25
CA PHE A 267 11.95 -5.76 -4.99
C PHE A 267 11.06 -5.45 -3.80
N CYS A 268 11.27 -6.16 -2.70
CA CYS A 268 10.57 -5.90 -1.44
C CYS A 268 11.19 -4.74 -0.66
N VAL A 269 10.31 -3.89 -0.13
CA VAL A 269 10.68 -2.82 0.79
C VAL A 269 10.25 -3.26 2.20
N GLU A 270 11.21 -3.70 3.01
CA GLU A 270 10.91 -4.20 4.36
C GLU A 270 10.34 -3.10 5.27
N PRO A 271 9.39 -3.40 6.15
CA PRO A 271 8.90 -2.43 7.12
C PRO A 271 9.99 -2.12 8.15
N ILE A 272 10.19 -0.83 8.47
CA ILE A 272 11.08 -0.39 9.55
C ILE A 272 10.22 0.45 10.50
N ALA A 273 10.25 0.10 11.78
CA ALA A 273 9.49 0.80 12.82
C ALA A 273 9.86 2.29 12.90
N ASP A 274 8.86 3.12 13.20
CA ASP A 274 8.99 4.58 13.30
C ASP A 274 9.61 5.24 12.04
N THR A 275 9.25 4.71 10.87
CA THR A 275 9.58 5.32 9.57
C THR A 275 8.34 5.47 8.70
N LEU A 276 8.36 6.44 7.80
CA LEU A 276 7.35 6.60 6.76
C LEU A 276 7.96 6.28 5.40
N ILE A 277 7.18 5.73 4.49
CA ILE A 277 7.53 5.67 3.07
C ILE A 277 6.95 6.91 2.38
N VAL A 278 7.78 7.62 1.63
CA VAL A 278 7.35 8.72 0.77
C VAL A 278 7.54 8.30 -0.68
N ASN A 279 6.47 8.41 -1.47
CA ASN A 279 6.48 8.20 -2.91
C ASN A 279 6.23 9.55 -3.61
N LEU A 280 6.92 9.79 -4.72
CA LEU A 280 6.51 10.84 -5.65
C LEU A 280 5.48 10.28 -6.63
N GLY A 281 4.48 11.10 -6.95
CA GLY A 281 3.46 10.75 -7.92
C GLY A 281 3.70 11.40 -9.29
N ASP A 282 2.85 11.02 -10.23
CA ASP A 282 2.90 11.41 -11.64
C ASP A 282 2.90 12.93 -11.80
N ILE A 283 2.15 13.66 -10.98
CA ILE A 283 2.11 15.11 -11.12
C ILE A 283 3.46 15.71 -10.76
N MET A 284 4.10 15.24 -9.69
CA MET A 284 5.44 15.73 -9.32
C MET A 284 6.50 15.38 -10.38
N GLN A 285 6.40 14.19 -10.99
CA GLN A 285 7.27 13.83 -12.11
C GLN A 285 7.11 14.79 -13.29
N ALA A 286 5.87 15.13 -13.65
CA ALA A 286 5.57 16.02 -14.79
C ALA A 286 5.90 17.50 -14.54
N SER A 287 6.02 17.92 -13.29
CA SER A 287 6.10 19.31 -12.84
C SER A 287 7.45 19.99 -13.15
N ILE A 288 7.51 20.88 -14.13
CA ILE A 288 8.76 21.56 -14.54
C ILE A 288 8.88 23.01 -14.02
N SER A 289 10.13 23.47 -13.88
CA SER A 289 10.54 24.86 -13.65
C SER A 289 10.40 25.77 -14.88
N PHE A 290 10.08 27.05 -14.68
CA PHE A 290 10.08 28.07 -15.74
C PHE A 290 11.47 28.63 -16.08
N SER A 291 12.55 28.03 -15.56
CA SER A 291 13.92 28.42 -15.96
C SER A 291 14.33 27.62 -17.20
N GLU A 292 14.91 28.29 -18.20
CA GLU A 292 15.63 27.68 -19.35
C GLU A 292 16.74 26.67 -18.92
N SER A 293 16.96 26.47 -17.61
CA SER A 293 17.88 25.52 -17.02
C SER A 293 17.36 24.84 -15.74
N ALA A 294 16.05 24.65 -15.56
CA ALA A 294 15.56 23.75 -14.52
C ALA A 294 14.44 22.84 -15.03
N ILE A 295 14.64 21.56 -14.77
CA ILE A 295 14.03 20.45 -15.47
C ILE A 295 13.40 19.57 -14.38
N SER A 296 12.13 19.23 -14.50
CA SER A 296 11.68 17.87 -14.18
C SER A 296 11.09 17.28 -15.45
N ASP A 297 11.92 17.18 -16.48
CA ASP A 297 11.63 16.47 -17.73
C ASP A 297 11.77 14.97 -17.44
N ASP A 298 10.93 14.47 -16.54
CA ASP A 298 11.08 13.19 -15.84
C ASP A 298 12.41 13.08 -15.03
N GLU A 299 12.94 14.21 -14.50
CA GLU A 299 14.10 14.16 -13.59
C GLU A 299 13.71 13.42 -12.32
N TYR A 300 12.64 13.84 -11.66
CA TYR A 300 12.05 13.09 -10.55
C TYR A 300 11.19 11.95 -11.07
N LYS A 301 11.20 10.82 -10.36
CA LYS A 301 10.51 9.61 -10.78
C LYS A 301 9.25 9.35 -9.97
N SER A 302 8.15 9.12 -10.66
CA SER A 302 6.98 8.43 -10.14
C SER A 302 7.22 6.94 -10.31
N VAL A 303 7.49 6.23 -9.21
CA VAL A 303 7.93 4.83 -9.28
C VAL A 303 6.75 3.86 -9.27
N GLU A 304 6.80 2.88 -10.17
CA GLU A 304 5.82 1.80 -10.20
C GLU A 304 6.01 0.91 -8.97
N HIS A 305 4.92 0.70 -8.25
CA HIS A 305 4.89 -0.07 -7.02
C HIS A 305 3.61 -0.90 -6.92
N ARG A 306 3.63 -1.93 -6.08
CA ARG A 306 2.50 -2.83 -5.83
C ARG A 306 2.51 -3.33 -4.39
N VAL A 307 1.42 -3.96 -3.97
CA VAL A 307 1.33 -4.58 -2.64
C VAL A 307 0.92 -6.05 -2.80
N THR A 308 1.72 -6.96 -2.25
CA THR A 308 1.42 -8.39 -2.22
C THR A 308 0.53 -8.75 -1.04
N VAL A 309 -0.29 -9.79 -1.20
CA VAL A 309 -1.10 -10.31 -0.10
C VAL A 309 -0.22 -11.16 0.83
N ASN A 310 -0.55 -11.15 2.13
CA ASN A 310 0.08 -12.01 3.13
C ASN A 310 -0.86 -13.16 3.50
N ARG A 311 -0.31 -14.37 3.66
CA ARG A 311 -1.12 -15.56 3.98
C ARG A 311 -1.58 -15.62 5.43
N SER A 312 -0.78 -15.11 6.34
CA SER A 312 -0.91 -15.40 7.78
C SER A 312 -1.28 -14.19 8.62
N LYS A 313 -0.93 -12.98 8.16
CA LYS A 313 -1.17 -11.74 8.89
C LYS A 313 -1.94 -10.74 8.03
N GLU A 314 -2.93 -10.09 8.62
CA GLU A 314 -3.51 -8.89 8.00
C GLU A 314 -2.54 -7.71 8.12
N ARG A 315 -2.56 -6.82 7.13
CA ARG A 315 -1.76 -5.59 7.10
C ARG A 315 -2.67 -4.37 7.18
N ILE A 316 -2.23 -3.32 7.86
CA ILE A 316 -2.82 -1.99 7.83
C ILE A 316 -1.80 -0.97 7.31
N SER A 317 -2.26 -0.02 6.50
CA SER A 317 -1.47 1.19 6.21
C SER A 317 -2.32 2.45 6.23
N LEU A 318 -1.71 3.52 6.74
CA LEU A 318 -2.26 4.87 6.78
C LEU A 318 -1.59 5.70 5.68
N CYS A 319 -2.34 6.11 4.67
CA CYS A 319 -1.81 6.74 3.47
C CYS A 319 -2.37 8.15 3.31
N TYR A 320 -1.48 9.15 3.32
CA TYR A 320 -1.80 10.52 2.92
C TYR A 320 -1.42 10.71 1.45
N PHE A 321 -2.30 11.35 0.68
CA PHE A 321 -2.06 11.70 -0.71
C PHE A 321 -2.24 13.21 -0.88
N GLY A 322 -1.18 13.89 -1.31
CA GLY A 322 -1.22 15.30 -1.68
C GLY A 322 -1.52 15.47 -3.16
N PHE A 323 -2.53 16.29 -3.49
CA PHE A 323 -2.94 16.53 -4.86
C PHE A 323 -2.89 18.03 -5.20
N PRO A 324 -2.76 18.36 -6.49
CA PRO A 324 -2.99 19.72 -6.97
C PRO A 324 -4.45 20.12 -6.80
N MET A 325 -4.69 21.42 -6.86
CA MET A 325 -6.04 21.95 -7.12
C MET A 325 -6.56 21.37 -8.44
N GLU A 326 -7.86 21.12 -8.55
CA GLU A 326 -8.43 20.53 -9.77
C GLU A 326 -8.13 21.34 -11.03
N ASP A 327 -8.20 22.67 -10.93
CA ASP A 327 -7.89 23.60 -12.02
C ASP A 327 -6.41 24.02 -12.06
N GLY A 328 -5.56 23.40 -11.23
CA GLY A 328 -4.11 23.60 -11.25
C GLY A 328 -3.54 23.12 -12.58
N VAL A 329 -2.83 24.01 -13.29
CA VAL A 329 -2.25 23.74 -14.61
C VAL A 329 -0.88 23.09 -14.46
N ILE A 330 -0.71 21.93 -15.10
CA ILE A 330 0.54 21.20 -15.22
C ILE A 330 1.18 21.58 -16.55
N THR A 331 2.40 22.11 -16.47
CA THR A 331 3.19 22.51 -17.63
C THR A 331 4.49 21.75 -17.67
N SER A 332 4.91 21.37 -18.88
CA SER A 332 6.11 20.57 -19.11
C SER A 332 6.61 20.78 -20.54
N SER A 333 7.91 20.61 -20.77
CA SER A 333 8.52 20.46 -22.10
C SER A 333 8.19 19.13 -22.76
N ARG A 334 7.76 18.14 -21.97
CA ARG A 334 7.55 16.75 -22.40
C ARG A 334 6.09 16.38 -22.61
N TYR A 335 5.21 17.11 -21.95
CA TYR A 335 3.77 16.88 -21.96
C TYR A 335 3.07 18.15 -22.44
N ARG A 336 2.01 18.01 -23.24
CA ARG A 336 1.10 19.11 -23.54
C ARG A 336 0.56 19.65 -22.22
N GLU A 337 0.21 20.93 -22.19
CA GLU A 337 -0.44 21.52 -21.02
C GLU A 337 -1.74 20.78 -20.69
N PHE A 338 -2.00 20.53 -19.41
CA PHE A 338 -3.24 19.95 -18.90
C PHE A 338 -3.51 20.38 -17.46
N THR A 339 -4.76 20.34 -17.05
CA THR A 339 -5.19 20.52 -15.65
C THR A 339 -5.23 19.20 -14.90
N TYR A 340 -5.14 19.23 -13.57
CA TYR A 340 -5.29 18.01 -12.77
C TYR A 340 -6.67 17.36 -12.95
N ARG A 341 -7.73 18.15 -13.18
CA ARG A 341 -9.07 17.64 -13.52
C ARG A 341 -9.04 16.79 -14.80
N GLU A 342 -8.47 17.32 -15.89
CA GLU A 342 -8.36 16.58 -17.16
C GLU A 342 -7.54 15.30 -16.99
N PHE A 343 -6.44 15.35 -16.22
CA PHE A 343 -5.64 14.15 -15.93
C PHE A 343 -6.46 13.08 -15.20
N LYS A 344 -7.19 13.48 -14.15
CA LYS A 344 -8.03 12.58 -13.35
C LYS A 344 -9.17 11.97 -14.16
N GLU A 345 -9.86 12.77 -14.97
CA GLU A 345 -10.92 12.30 -15.88
C GLU A 345 -10.37 11.31 -16.89
N GLN A 346 -9.23 11.60 -17.51
CA GLN A 346 -8.60 10.70 -18.48
C GLN A 346 -8.17 9.37 -17.84
N VAL A 347 -7.60 9.41 -16.63
CA VAL A 347 -7.25 8.19 -15.88
C VAL A 347 -8.49 7.35 -15.57
N GLN A 348 -9.61 7.98 -15.20
CA GLN A 348 -10.86 7.26 -14.96
C GLN A 348 -11.40 6.61 -16.24
N GLU A 349 -11.31 7.29 -17.38
CA GLU A 349 -11.69 6.73 -18.68
C GLU A 349 -10.81 5.55 -19.08
N ASP A 350 -9.49 5.68 -18.95
CA ASP A 350 -8.52 4.61 -19.27
C ASP A 350 -8.81 3.35 -18.45
N ILE A 351 -9.04 3.53 -17.14
CA ILE A 351 -9.38 2.47 -16.22
C ILE A 351 -10.72 1.81 -16.60
N LYS A 352 -11.74 2.59 -16.97
CA LYS A 352 -13.04 2.06 -17.43
C LYS A 352 -12.94 1.27 -18.73
N LEU A 353 -12.10 1.73 -19.67
CA LEU A 353 -11.98 1.15 -21.00
C LEU A 353 -11.05 -0.07 -21.04
N SER A 354 -9.94 -0.02 -20.31
CA SER A 354 -8.85 -1.00 -20.42
C SER A 354 -8.55 -1.75 -19.12
N GLY A 355 -9.15 -1.34 -18.00
CA GLY A 355 -8.83 -1.86 -16.67
C GLY A 355 -7.52 -1.30 -16.08
N ALA A 356 -6.75 -0.53 -16.85
CA ALA A 356 -5.44 -0.01 -16.44
C ALA A 356 -5.32 1.50 -16.65
N LYS A 357 -4.46 2.13 -15.85
CA LYS A 357 -4.08 3.54 -15.99
C LYS A 357 -3.00 3.68 -17.06
N VAL A 358 -3.19 4.58 -18.03
CA VAL A 358 -2.10 4.99 -18.95
C VAL A 358 -1.30 6.16 -18.35
N GLY A 359 -1.97 7.09 -17.66
CA GLY A 359 -1.32 8.19 -16.93
C GLY A 359 -0.69 9.23 -17.85
N LEU A 360 0.48 9.74 -17.48
CA LEU A 360 1.17 10.83 -18.19
C LEU A 360 1.43 10.54 -19.68
N GLY A 361 1.48 9.26 -20.07
CA GLY A 361 1.63 8.85 -21.47
C GLY A 361 0.58 9.46 -22.41
N ARG A 362 -0.64 9.75 -21.93
CA ARG A 362 -1.73 10.40 -22.69
C ARG A 362 -1.44 11.85 -23.07
N PHE A 363 -0.54 12.49 -22.33
CA PHE A 363 -0.25 13.90 -22.44
C PHE A 363 1.10 14.16 -23.12
N LYS A 364 1.87 13.12 -23.48
CA LYS A 364 3.19 13.30 -24.13
C LYS A 364 3.07 14.09 -25.43
N ILE A 365 3.99 15.02 -25.63
CA ILE A 365 4.16 15.71 -26.91
C ILE A 365 4.83 14.73 -27.87
N ASN A 366 4.16 14.36 -28.95
CA ASN A 366 4.76 13.57 -30.01
C ASN A 366 5.67 14.48 -30.83
N ASN A 367 6.97 14.39 -30.65
CA ASN A 367 7.95 15.02 -31.53
C ASN A 367 8.08 14.20 -32.83
N GLU A 368 7.01 14.17 -33.63
CA GLU A 368 7.12 13.87 -35.06
C GLU A 368 7.09 15.20 -35.83
N SER A 369 8.25 15.86 -35.93
CA SER A 369 8.56 16.92 -36.89
C SER A 369 10.06 17.14 -36.98
#